data_AF-A0A975BBN2-F1
#
_entry.id   AF-A0A975BBN2-F1
#
_cell.length_a   1.000
_cell.length_b   1.000
_cell.length_c   1.000
_cell.angle_alpha   90.00
_cell.angle_beta   90.00
_cell.angle_gamma   90.00
#
_symmetry.space_group_name_H-M   'P 1'
#
loop_
_entity.id
_entity.type
_entity.pdbx_description
1 polymer ?
#
loop_
_entity_poly.entity_id
_entity_poly.type
_entity_poly.pdbx_seq_one_letter_code
_entity_poly.pdbx_strand_id
1 'polypeptide(L)'
;MSSDHGENGDIRGRLGLDTRKKKGKGFLILLFVSAIVIAGGFLWLRPSQDAPYQFKTAEVSLGELVVTVTATGSLEPVNQVDVGTEVSGTVKTVAVDFNEQVAEGQVLAELDTEKLSAQMLQAEAALASAQANYLEAQARVLETGSSYKRLKKSWKISGGKVPSLHDLEAAEALVKYAQAGEAAAKAKIDQTQADLDAKKSDLAKAIIRSPISGIVLNRSVEPGQTVAASLQTPVLFTLAEDLGKMELHVNVDEADIGQVHEGQSAIFTVDAYPDRRFPARIIQTRYAPLTENNVVTYETLLTVDNSELLLRPGMTASAEIIVQTLKDALLVPNAALRFTPPDSLGKTAADDGKSKGFINALMPGPRRFSRGKKPDASKSDKKTLIWTLENGNPKSVAVETGLTNGTFTEIKGKDLKPGMKILTDTIKDKK
;
A
#
# COMPACT_ATOMS: atom_id res chain seq x y z
N MET A 1 -99.52 30.27 -42.00
CA MET A 1 -99.45 28.82 -42.15
C MET A 1 -99.29 28.23 -40.76
N SER A 2 -100.36 27.70 -40.18
CA SER A 2 -100.76 26.27 -40.27
C SER A 2 -99.71 25.38 -39.62
N SER A 3 -99.98 24.54 -38.64
CA SER A 3 -101.17 24.20 -37.87
C SER A 3 -100.74 22.92 -37.14
N ASP A 4 -100.93 22.80 -35.83
CA ASP A 4 -101.57 21.59 -35.35
C ASP A 4 -102.31 21.84 -34.04
N HIS A 5 -103.52 21.28 -34.00
CA HIS A 5 -104.56 21.43 -33.01
C HIS A 5 -104.54 20.25 -32.03
N GLY A 6 -105.13 20.44 -30.85
CA GLY A 6 -105.45 19.32 -29.97
C GLY A 6 -105.90 19.73 -28.59
N GLU A 7 -107.05 20.41 -28.51
CA GLU A 7 -107.85 20.58 -27.29
C GLU A 7 -108.09 19.24 -26.55
N ASN A 8 -108.18 19.31 -25.22
CA ASN A 8 -109.39 18.86 -24.52
C ASN A 8 -109.35 19.17 -23.02
N GLY A 9 -110.43 19.82 -22.55
CA GLY A 9 -111.14 19.31 -21.38
C GLY A 9 -110.88 19.97 -20.03
N ASP A 10 -111.56 21.09 -19.83
CA ASP A 10 -111.99 21.63 -18.54
C ASP A 10 -112.37 20.54 -17.51
N ILE A 11 -111.77 20.59 -16.32
CA ILE A 11 -112.47 20.34 -15.05
C ILE A 11 -111.91 21.27 -13.97
N ARG A 12 -112.28 22.56 -14.05
CA ARG A 12 -112.37 23.44 -12.88
C ARG A 12 -113.72 23.19 -12.21
N GLY A 13 -113.74 22.84 -10.92
CA GLY A 13 -115.00 22.92 -10.18
C GLY A 13 -115.16 22.02 -8.96
N ARG A 14 -114.15 21.88 -8.09
CA ARG A 14 -114.37 21.41 -6.71
C ARG A 14 -113.39 22.06 -5.76
N LEU A 15 -113.76 23.23 -5.24
CA LEU A 15 -113.48 23.70 -3.88
C LEU A 15 -113.92 25.16 -3.76
N GLY A 16 -115.11 25.36 -3.23
CA GLY A 16 -115.50 26.62 -2.62
C GLY A 16 -115.40 26.45 -1.10
N LEU A 17 -114.45 27.14 -0.47
CA LEU A 17 -114.71 28.13 0.57
C LEU A 17 -113.39 28.60 1.18
N ASP A 18 -113.26 29.93 1.19
CA ASP A 18 -112.15 30.71 1.71
C ASP A 18 -111.80 30.42 3.18
N THR A 19 -110.53 30.60 3.54
CA THR A 19 -110.11 31.62 4.54
C THR A 19 -108.58 31.68 4.70
N ARG A 20 -108.08 32.92 4.80
CA ARG A 20 -106.67 33.36 4.86
C ARG A 20 -105.88 32.85 6.08
N LYS A 21 -104.58 32.56 5.93
CA LYS A 21 -103.47 33.35 6.54
C LYS A 21 -102.05 32.80 6.23
N LYS A 22 -101.16 33.75 5.91
CA LYS A 22 -99.69 33.73 5.81
C LYS A 22 -98.94 32.67 6.66
N LYS A 23 -97.95 31.99 6.05
CA LYS A 23 -96.56 31.83 6.54
C LYS A 23 -95.73 30.95 5.59
N GLY A 24 -94.49 31.35 5.31
CA GLY A 24 -93.55 30.56 4.50
C GLY A 24 -92.12 31.09 4.37
N LYS A 25 -91.68 32.09 5.18
CA LYS A 25 -90.26 32.52 5.23
C LYS A 25 -89.34 31.53 5.97
N GLY A 26 -89.90 30.47 6.57
CA GLY A 26 -89.14 29.45 7.32
C GLY A 26 -88.44 28.41 6.44
N PHE A 27 -88.94 28.16 5.22
CA PHE A 27 -88.33 27.16 4.32
C PHE A 27 -87.00 27.63 3.71
N LEU A 28 -86.88 28.93 3.44
CA LEU A 28 -85.63 29.53 2.93
C LEU A 28 -84.53 29.59 4.00
N ILE A 29 -84.88 29.79 5.28
CA ILE A 29 -83.90 29.79 6.38
C ILE A 29 -83.37 28.37 6.62
N LEU A 30 -84.21 27.35 6.50
CA LEU A 30 -83.81 25.95 6.70
C LEU A 30 -82.85 25.45 5.59
N LEU A 31 -83.04 25.93 4.36
CA LEU A 31 -82.13 25.65 3.24
C LEU A 31 -80.79 26.39 3.38
N PHE A 32 -80.82 27.62 3.91
CA PHE A 32 -79.60 28.39 4.17
C PHE A 32 -78.78 27.80 5.33
N VAL A 33 -79.44 27.32 6.38
CA VAL A 33 -78.79 26.63 7.50
C VAL A 33 -78.23 25.28 7.07
N SER A 34 -78.93 24.51 6.22
CA SER A 34 -78.36 23.26 5.70
C SER A 34 -77.14 23.51 4.80
N ALA A 35 -77.15 24.58 3.99
CA ALA A 35 -75.99 24.97 3.19
C ALA A 35 -74.78 25.39 4.05
N ILE A 36 -75.01 26.08 5.19
CA ILE A 36 -73.94 26.44 6.13
C ILE A 36 -73.42 25.22 6.89
N VAL A 37 -74.28 24.27 7.26
CA VAL A 37 -73.86 23.03 7.94
C VAL A 37 -73.10 22.12 6.96
N ILE A 38 -73.50 22.07 5.69
CA ILE A 38 -72.78 21.34 4.64
C ILE A 38 -71.46 22.05 4.34
N ALA A 39 -71.43 23.38 4.22
CA ALA A 39 -70.19 24.14 4.00
C ALA A 39 -69.23 24.06 5.20
N GLY A 40 -69.75 24.12 6.43
CA GLY A 40 -68.98 23.93 7.66
C GLY A 40 -68.49 22.49 7.83
N GLY A 41 -69.30 21.51 7.46
CA GLY A 41 -68.91 20.10 7.38
C GLY A 41 -67.85 19.86 6.31
N PHE A 42 -67.92 20.54 5.16
CA PHE A 42 -66.92 20.45 4.08
C PHE A 42 -65.62 21.18 4.40
N LEU A 43 -65.68 22.26 5.21
CA LEU A 43 -64.50 22.95 5.73
C LEU A 43 -63.82 22.17 6.86
N TRP A 44 -64.57 21.36 7.61
CA TRP A 44 -64.04 20.49 8.66
C TRP A 44 -63.56 19.13 8.11
N LEU A 45 -64.11 18.69 6.97
CA LEU A 45 -63.59 17.58 6.15
C LEU A 45 -62.55 18.04 5.12
N ARG A 46 -61.83 19.13 5.38
CA ARG A 46 -60.54 19.31 4.68
C ARG A 46 -59.60 18.23 5.20
N PRO A 47 -59.20 17.24 4.38
CA PRO A 47 -58.13 16.35 4.78
C PRO A 47 -56.92 17.23 5.07
N SER A 48 -56.43 17.17 6.30
CA SER A 48 -55.08 17.63 6.62
C SER A 48 -54.18 17.05 5.53
N GLN A 49 -53.48 17.91 4.79
CA GLN A 49 -52.46 17.47 3.86
C GLN A 49 -51.45 16.69 4.68
N ASP A 50 -51.54 15.35 4.63
CA ASP A 50 -50.48 14.48 5.08
C ASP A 50 -49.22 14.98 4.38
N ALA A 51 -48.23 15.39 5.17
CA ALA A 51 -46.95 15.83 4.65
C ALA A 51 -46.47 14.71 3.71
N PRO A 52 -46.29 14.96 2.40
CA PRO A 52 -46.10 13.90 1.39
C PRO A 52 -44.75 13.17 1.51
N TYR A 53 -44.00 13.42 2.57
CA TYR A 53 -42.68 12.89 2.84
C TYR A 53 -42.55 12.54 4.32
N GLN A 54 -42.26 11.27 4.60
CA GLN A 54 -41.74 10.88 5.91
C GLN A 54 -40.22 11.00 5.87
N PHE A 55 -39.64 11.72 6.82
CA PHE A 55 -38.20 11.89 6.86
C PHE A 55 -37.56 10.84 7.78
N LYS A 56 -36.49 10.19 7.33
CA LYS A 56 -35.59 9.47 8.23
C LYS A 56 -34.72 10.49 8.93
N THR A 57 -34.62 10.34 10.24
CA THR A 57 -33.76 11.18 11.07
C THR A 57 -32.69 10.31 11.72
N ALA A 58 -31.52 10.89 11.94
CA ALA A 58 -30.46 10.36 12.79
C ALA A 58 -30.16 11.37 13.90
N GLU A 59 -29.60 10.91 15.01
CA GLU A 59 -29.23 11.78 16.13
C GLU A 59 -27.76 12.18 16.01
N VAL A 60 -27.46 13.44 16.34
CA VAL A 60 -26.08 13.92 16.50
C VAL A 60 -25.54 13.33 17.80
N SER A 61 -24.50 12.49 17.73
CA SER A 61 -23.87 11.91 18.92
C SER A 61 -22.54 12.59 19.21
N LEU A 62 -22.18 12.66 20.50
CA LEU A 62 -20.82 13.01 20.91
C LEU A 62 -20.07 11.70 21.18
N GLY A 63 -18.92 11.53 20.55
CA GLY A 63 -18.16 10.29 20.68
C GLY A 63 -16.78 10.35 20.06
N GLU A 64 -16.10 9.20 20.09
CA GLU A 64 -14.77 9.04 19.55
C GLU A 64 -14.82 8.84 18.02
N LEU A 65 -14.12 9.68 17.26
CA LEU A 65 -13.89 9.49 15.84
C LEU A 65 -12.48 8.95 15.61
N VAL A 66 -12.40 7.73 15.12
CA VAL A 66 -11.15 7.12 14.65
C VAL A 66 -11.11 7.23 13.14
N VAL A 67 -10.12 7.94 12.62
CA VAL A 67 -9.84 8.02 11.18
C VAL A 67 -8.78 6.97 10.89
N THR A 68 -9.09 6.08 9.94
CA THR A 68 -8.22 4.99 9.53
C THR A 68 -7.90 5.07 8.05
N VAL A 69 -6.68 4.70 7.70
CA VAL A 69 -6.26 4.47 6.31
C VAL A 69 -6.11 2.97 6.12
N THR A 70 -6.74 2.44 5.07
CA THR A 70 -6.61 1.03 4.71
C THR A 70 -5.44 0.84 3.76
N ALA A 71 -4.61 -0.17 4.01
CA ALA A 71 -3.50 -0.53 3.15
C ALA A 71 -3.40 -2.05 3.05
N THR A 72 -3.00 -2.55 1.88
CA THR A 72 -2.82 -3.98 1.65
C THR A 72 -1.35 -4.30 1.48
N GLY A 73 -0.93 -5.48 1.95
CA GLY A 73 0.48 -5.85 1.98
C GLY A 73 0.73 -7.32 2.22
N SER A 74 2.01 -7.65 2.41
CA SER A 74 2.48 -9.00 2.72
C SER A 74 3.33 -9.02 3.99
N LEU A 75 3.26 -10.14 4.71
CA LEU A 75 4.14 -10.38 5.85
C LEU A 75 5.48 -10.94 5.38
N GLU A 76 6.57 -10.39 5.90
CA GLU A 76 7.93 -10.78 5.62
C GLU A 76 8.72 -10.97 6.95
N PRO A 77 9.73 -11.84 6.99
CA PRO A 77 10.64 -11.91 8.13
C PRO A 77 11.46 -10.62 8.24
N VAL A 78 11.85 -10.25 9.46
CA VAL A 78 12.73 -9.07 9.69
C VAL A 78 14.03 -9.18 8.90
N ASN A 79 14.67 -10.36 8.94
CA ASN A 79 15.91 -10.62 8.23
C ASN A 79 15.75 -11.88 7.39
N GLN A 80 15.85 -11.71 6.07
CA GLN A 80 15.84 -12.77 5.08
C GLN A 80 17.11 -12.71 4.24
N VAL A 81 17.72 -13.88 3.98
CA VAL A 81 18.93 -13.99 3.17
C VAL A 81 18.77 -15.08 2.12
N ASP A 82 19.07 -14.72 0.87
CA ASP A 82 19.15 -15.64 -0.25
C ASP A 82 20.57 -16.18 -0.40
N VAL A 83 20.70 -17.49 -0.27
CA VAL A 83 21.98 -18.22 -0.39
C VAL A 83 22.06 -18.84 -1.76
N GLY A 84 23.04 -18.40 -2.54
CA GLY A 84 23.34 -18.95 -3.87
C GLY A 84 24.68 -19.66 -3.94
N THR A 85 25.09 -20.01 -5.16
CA THR A 85 26.44 -20.54 -5.44
C THR A 85 27.28 -19.60 -6.28
N GLU A 86 28.55 -19.44 -5.92
CA GLU A 86 29.55 -18.71 -6.70
C GLU A 86 30.30 -19.59 -7.69
N VAL A 87 30.37 -20.90 -7.42
CA VAL A 87 31.08 -21.87 -8.27
C VAL A 87 30.09 -22.74 -9.03
N SER A 88 30.41 -23.05 -10.28
CA SER A 88 29.57 -23.90 -11.12
C SER A 88 29.89 -25.37 -10.87
N GLY A 89 28.88 -26.21 -10.80
CA GLY A 89 29.03 -27.63 -10.51
C GLY A 89 27.70 -28.36 -10.48
N THR A 90 27.76 -29.68 -10.33
CA THR A 90 26.56 -30.50 -10.07
C THR A 90 26.37 -30.62 -8.58
N VAL A 91 25.15 -30.49 -8.08
CA VAL A 91 24.84 -30.64 -6.66
C VAL A 91 24.95 -32.12 -6.31
N LYS A 92 25.85 -32.46 -5.38
CA LYS A 92 26.11 -33.83 -4.97
C LYS A 92 25.14 -34.26 -3.87
N THR A 93 25.01 -33.43 -2.84
CA THR A 93 24.11 -33.66 -1.71
C THR A 93 23.47 -32.36 -1.26
N VAL A 94 22.27 -32.49 -0.72
CA VAL A 94 21.55 -31.42 -0.02
C VAL A 94 21.28 -31.93 1.39
N ALA A 95 21.75 -31.20 2.40
CA ALA A 95 21.82 -31.65 3.79
C ALA A 95 20.64 -31.15 4.65
N VAL A 96 19.84 -30.23 4.14
CA VAL A 96 18.74 -29.58 4.86
C VAL A 96 17.47 -29.56 4.02
N ASP A 97 16.32 -29.60 4.68
CA ASP A 97 15.02 -29.53 4.01
C ASP A 97 14.20 -28.29 4.42
N PHE A 98 13.03 -28.10 3.80
CA PHE A 98 12.12 -26.99 4.11
C PHE A 98 11.69 -27.00 5.58
N ASN A 99 11.59 -25.82 6.18
CA ASN A 99 11.21 -25.58 7.58
C ASN A 99 12.18 -26.12 8.62
N GLU A 100 13.36 -26.61 8.21
CA GLU A 100 14.40 -27.03 9.14
C GLU A 100 15.14 -25.83 9.72
N GLN A 101 15.51 -25.91 11.01
CA GLN A 101 16.36 -24.91 11.66
C GLN A 101 17.82 -25.20 11.37
N VAL A 102 18.55 -24.15 10.99
CA VAL A 102 19.97 -24.21 10.66
C VAL A 102 20.75 -23.23 11.51
N ALA A 103 21.97 -23.60 11.88
CA ALA A 103 22.93 -22.72 12.53
C ALA A 103 23.79 -21.99 11.51
N GLU A 104 24.34 -20.83 11.90
CA GLU A 104 25.35 -20.12 11.12
C GLU A 104 26.56 -21.05 10.85
N GLY A 105 27.00 -21.09 9.59
CA GLY A 105 28.09 -21.95 9.11
C GLY A 105 27.70 -23.41 8.84
N GLN A 106 26.47 -23.83 9.15
CA GLN A 106 25.97 -25.18 8.86
C GLN A 106 25.97 -25.43 7.35
N VAL A 107 26.35 -26.65 6.94
CA VAL A 107 26.36 -27.06 5.54
C VAL A 107 24.93 -27.27 5.07
N LEU A 108 24.53 -26.58 4.00
CA LEU A 108 23.22 -26.67 3.37
C LEU A 108 23.26 -27.61 2.16
N ALA A 109 24.29 -27.47 1.32
CA ALA A 109 24.51 -28.30 0.14
C ALA A 109 26.00 -28.44 -0.19
N GLU A 110 26.35 -29.53 -0.86
CA GLU A 110 27.70 -29.79 -1.36
C GLU A 110 27.64 -29.96 -2.88
N LEU A 111 28.48 -29.24 -3.60
CA LEU A 111 28.69 -29.43 -5.03
C LEU A 111 29.72 -30.54 -5.28
N ASP A 112 29.67 -31.15 -6.46
CA ASP A 112 30.68 -32.10 -6.91
C ASP A 112 32.03 -31.40 -7.05
N THR A 113 32.95 -31.79 -6.17
CA THR A 113 34.27 -31.18 -6.05
C THR A 113 35.32 -31.85 -6.94
N GLU A 114 35.03 -32.93 -7.68
CA GLU A 114 36.08 -33.70 -8.38
C GLU A 114 36.94 -32.83 -9.31
N LYS A 115 36.32 -31.92 -10.06
CA LYS A 115 37.05 -30.99 -10.93
C LYS A 115 37.86 -29.96 -10.15
N LEU A 116 37.30 -29.43 -9.05
CA LEU A 116 37.94 -28.41 -8.23
C LEU A 116 39.11 -28.98 -7.43
N SER A 117 38.98 -30.20 -6.90
CA SER A 117 40.04 -30.91 -6.19
C SER A 117 41.19 -31.26 -7.14
N ALA A 118 40.90 -31.70 -8.36
CA ALA A 118 41.93 -31.94 -9.38
C ALA A 118 42.70 -30.65 -9.74
N GLN A 119 42.01 -29.52 -9.86
CA GLN A 119 42.64 -28.22 -10.12
C GLN A 119 43.50 -27.74 -8.95
N MET A 120 43.04 -27.92 -7.71
CA MET A 120 43.82 -27.63 -6.51
C MET A 120 45.10 -28.48 -6.46
N LEU A 121 45.00 -29.79 -6.71
CA LEU A 121 46.16 -30.70 -6.75
C LEU A 121 47.15 -30.31 -7.85
N GLN A 122 46.67 -29.86 -9.01
CA GLN A 122 47.53 -29.36 -10.08
C GLN A 122 48.29 -28.09 -9.65
N ALA A 123 47.63 -27.15 -8.98
CA ALA A 123 48.26 -25.93 -8.45
C ALA A 123 49.28 -26.26 -7.34
N GLU A 124 48.98 -27.24 -6.49
CA GLU A 124 49.89 -27.72 -5.45
C GLU A 124 51.17 -28.34 -6.05
N ALA A 125 51.02 -29.17 -7.10
CA ALA A 125 52.16 -29.71 -7.84
C ALA A 125 53.00 -28.62 -8.52
N ALA A 126 52.36 -27.57 -9.05
CA ALA A 126 53.06 -26.42 -9.62
C ALA A 126 53.86 -25.64 -8.58
N LEU A 127 53.32 -25.46 -7.37
CA LEU A 127 54.04 -24.87 -6.24
C LEU A 127 55.24 -25.72 -5.83
N ALA A 128 55.08 -27.05 -5.72
CA ALA A 128 56.17 -27.96 -5.40
C ALA A 128 57.30 -27.88 -6.45
N SER A 129 56.97 -27.78 -7.74
CA SER A 129 57.95 -27.56 -8.82
C SER A 129 58.66 -26.20 -8.69
N ALA A 130 57.93 -25.12 -8.38
CA ALA A 130 58.52 -23.81 -8.16
C ALA A 130 59.48 -23.79 -6.96
N GLN A 131 59.13 -24.49 -5.88
CA GLN A 131 59.99 -24.66 -4.70
C GLN A 131 61.28 -25.42 -5.04
N ALA A 132 61.19 -26.50 -5.83
CA ALA A 132 62.37 -27.22 -6.30
C ALA A 132 63.31 -26.32 -7.14
N ASN A 133 62.75 -25.51 -8.05
CA ASN A 133 63.52 -24.58 -8.86
C ASN A 133 64.18 -23.46 -8.02
N TYR A 134 63.53 -23.00 -6.95
CA TYR A 134 64.12 -22.05 -6.01
C TYR A 134 65.30 -22.67 -5.24
N LEU A 135 65.20 -23.92 -4.81
CA LEU A 135 66.30 -24.63 -4.17
C LEU A 135 67.49 -24.78 -5.13
N GLU A 136 67.25 -25.06 -6.41
CA GLU A 136 68.29 -25.08 -7.44
C GLU A 136 68.95 -23.69 -7.60
N ALA A 137 68.14 -22.63 -7.70
CA ALA A 137 68.63 -21.26 -7.81
C ALA A 137 69.46 -20.84 -6.59
N GLN A 138 69.02 -21.21 -5.39
CA GLN A 138 69.75 -20.98 -4.15
C GLN A 138 71.09 -21.73 -4.12
N ALA A 139 71.11 -23.00 -4.56
CA ALA A 139 72.35 -23.76 -4.69
C ALA A 139 73.34 -23.09 -5.66
N ARG A 140 72.84 -22.53 -6.77
CA ARG A 140 73.65 -21.78 -7.74
C ARG A 140 74.22 -20.48 -7.17
N VAL A 141 73.47 -19.76 -6.34
CA VAL A 141 73.97 -18.58 -5.60
C VAL A 141 75.09 -18.98 -4.64
N LEU A 142 74.94 -20.09 -3.92
CA LEU A 142 75.97 -20.61 -3.01
C LEU A 142 77.24 -21.03 -3.74
N GLU A 143 77.10 -21.71 -4.88
CA GLU A 143 78.22 -22.14 -5.73
C GLU A 143 79.00 -20.92 -6.27
N THR A 144 78.31 -20.02 -6.96
CA THR A 144 78.93 -18.82 -7.56
C THR A 144 79.52 -17.90 -6.50
N GLY A 145 78.83 -17.71 -5.37
CA GLY A 145 79.31 -16.92 -4.24
C GLY A 145 80.55 -17.52 -3.59
N SER A 146 80.63 -18.84 -3.46
CA SER A 146 81.82 -19.53 -2.96
C SER A 146 83.01 -19.40 -3.92
N SER A 147 82.76 -19.51 -5.23
CA SER A 147 83.79 -19.30 -6.25
C SER A 147 84.35 -17.88 -6.23
N TYR A 148 83.47 -16.86 -6.20
CA TYR A 148 83.87 -15.46 -6.06
C TYR A 148 84.67 -15.21 -4.77
N LYS A 149 84.22 -15.74 -3.63
CA LYS A 149 84.96 -15.63 -2.35
C LYS A 149 86.37 -16.21 -2.43
N ARG A 150 86.55 -17.37 -3.08
CA ARG A 150 87.87 -17.97 -3.31
C ARG A 150 88.75 -17.07 -4.18
N LEU A 151 88.25 -16.60 -5.32
CA LEU A 151 89.00 -15.71 -6.23
C LEU A 151 89.40 -14.40 -5.54
N LYS A 152 88.47 -13.78 -4.81
CA LYS A 152 88.71 -12.56 -4.03
C LYS A 152 89.76 -12.76 -2.93
N LYS A 153 89.77 -13.93 -2.28
CA LYS A 153 90.79 -14.27 -1.28
C LYS A 153 92.17 -14.40 -1.92
N SER A 154 92.27 -15.12 -3.04
CA SER A 154 93.52 -15.26 -3.80
C SER A 154 94.05 -13.92 -4.31
N TRP A 155 93.17 -13.04 -4.80
CA TRP A 155 93.50 -11.68 -5.22
C TRP A 155 94.11 -10.84 -4.10
N LYS A 156 93.54 -10.93 -2.89
CA LYS A 156 94.07 -10.24 -1.71
C LYS A 156 95.44 -10.78 -1.29
N ILE A 157 95.61 -12.11 -1.28
CA ILE A 157 96.87 -12.75 -0.89
C ILE A 157 97.99 -12.43 -1.89
N SER A 158 97.68 -12.35 -3.18
CA SER A 158 98.66 -12.05 -4.23
C SER A 158 99.03 -10.57 -4.34
N GLY A 159 98.44 -9.70 -3.51
CA GLY A 159 98.65 -8.25 -3.58
C GLY A 159 98.06 -7.62 -4.84
N GLY A 160 96.94 -8.17 -5.34
CA GLY A 160 96.23 -7.65 -6.51
C GLY A 160 96.74 -8.14 -7.87
N LYS A 161 97.60 -9.18 -7.88
CA LYS A 161 98.26 -9.66 -9.10
C LYS A 161 97.57 -10.85 -9.78
N VAL A 162 96.90 -11.71 -9.00
CA VAL A 162 96.24 -12.93 -9.48
C VAL A 162 94.98 -13.22 -8.65
N PRO A 163 93.78 -13.40 -9.24
CA PRO A 163 93.43 -13.38 -10.68
C PRO A 163 93.46 -11.97 -11.28
N SER A 164 93.20 -11.84 -12.58
CA SER A 164 93.05 -10.51 -13.21
C SER A 164 91.82 -9.77 -12.67
N LEU A 165 91.80 -8.43 -12.77
CA LEU A 165 90.63 -7.64 -12.36
C LEU A 165 89.37 -8.05 -13.14
N HIS A 166 89.51 -8.28 -14.45
CA HIS A 166 88.44 -8.75 -15.33
C HIS A 166 87.83 -10.08 -14.84
N ASP A 167 88.64 -11.03 -14.39
CA ASP A 167 88.14 -12.32 -13.88
C ASP A 167 87.34 -12.14 -12.58
N LEU A 168 87.77 -11.20 -11.72
CA LEU A 168 87.07 -10.90 -10.48
C LEU A 168 85.74 -10.18 -10.73
N GLU A 169 85.70 -9.24 -11.67
CA GLU A 169 84.49 -8.56 -12.12
C GLU A 169 83.50 -9.53 -12.78
N ALA A 170 83.99 -10.44 -13.63
CA ALA A 170 83.17 -11.49 -14.24
C ALA A 170 82.55 -12.42 -13.18
N ALA A 171 83.32 -12.82 -12.17
CA ALA A 171 82.82 -13.63 -11.06
C ALA A 171 81.77 -12.87 -10.22
N GLU A 172 81.96 -11.57 -9.99
CA GLU A 172 80.97 -10.74 -9.31
C GLU A 172 79.67 -10.61 -10.10
N ALA A 173 79.77 -10.38 -11.41
CA ALA A 173 78.62 -10.31 -12.32
C ALA A 173 77.81 -11.63 -12.30
N LEU A 174 78.49 -12.78 -12.26
CA LEU A 174 77.84 -14.09 -12.16
C LEU A 174 77.08 -14.27 -10.83
N VAL A 175 77.63 -13.81 -9.70
CA VAL A 175 76.92 -13.83 -8.41
C VAL A 175 75.67 -12.95 -8.49
N LYS A 176 75.78 -11.72 -9.01
CA LYS A 176 74.63 -10.82 -9.19
C LYS A 176 73.56 -11.42 -10.10
N TYR A 177 73.96 -12.09 -11.18
CA TYR A 177 73.04 -12.82 -12.06
C TYR A 177 72.34 -13.97 -11.33
N ALA A 178 73.09 -14.77 -10.56
CA ALA A 178 72.51 -15.87 -9.79
C ALA A 178 71.52 -15.35 -8.71
N GLN A 179 71.85 -14.24 -8.05
CA GLN A 179 70.96 -13.58 -7.08
C GLN A 179 69.67 -13.08 -7.74
N ALA A 180 69.76 -12.50 -8.95
CA ALA A 180 68.58 -12.13 -9.71
C ALA A 180 67.74 -13.36 -10.10
N GLY A 181 68.38 -14.49 -10.42
CA GLY A 181 67.71 -15.77 -10.67
C GLY A 181 67.00 -16.33 -9.44
N GLU A 182 67.62 -16.29 -8.26
CA GLU A 182 67.00 -16.67 -6.98
C GLU A 182 65.78 -15.78 -6.68
N ALA A 183 65.91 -14.46 -6.86
CA ALA A 183 64.80 -13.53 -6.67
C ALA A 183 63.63 -13.81 -7.63
N ALA A 184 63.92 -14.15 -8.90
CA ALA A 184 62.90 -14.53 -9.88
C ALA A 184 62.21 -15.86 -9.51
N ALA A 185 62.97 -16.85 -9.05
CA ALA A 185 62.41 -18.12 -8.59
C ALA A 185 61.55 -17.95 -7.33
N LYS A 186 61.96 -17.07 -6.41
CA LYS A 186 61.15 -16.70 -5.25
C LYS A 186 59.85 -16.03 -5.65
N ALA A 187 59.89 -15.05 -6.56
CA ALA A 187 58.69 -14.41 -7.10
C ALA A 187 57.75 -15.43 -7.79
N LYS A 188 58.31 -16.49 -8.40
CA LYS A 188 57.51 -17.57 -8.97
C LYS A 188 56.80 -18.40 -7.91
N ILE A 189 57.43 -18.67 -6.76
CA ILE A 189 56.76 -19.32 -5.61
C ILE A 189 55.58 -18.48 -5.16
N ASP A 190 55.78 -17.17 -4.97
CA ASP A 190 54.71 -16.27 -4.51
C ASP A 190 53.53 -16.26 -5.51
N GLN A 191 53.83 -16.28 -6.82
CA GLN A 191 52.80 -16.41 -7.85
C GLN A 191 52.04 -17.74 -7.78
N THR A 192 52.73 -18.88 -7.67
CA THR A 192 52.07 -20.20 -7.64
C THR A 192 51.34 -20.45 -6.33
N GLN A 193 51.82 -19.86 -5.23
CA GLN A 193 51.13 -19.86 -3.94
C GLN A 193 49.80 -19.12 -4.03
N ALA A 194 49.79 -17.92 -4.62
CA ALA A 194 48.56 -17.15 -4.83
C ALA A 194 47.54 -17.90 -5.70
N ASP A 195 47.99 -18.61 -6.73
CA ASP A 195 47.11 -19.45 -7.56
C ASP A 195 46.56 -20.65 -6.77
N LEU A 196 47.39 -21.33 -5.96
CA LEU A 196 46.93 -22.41 -5.08
C LEU A 196 45.87 -21.91 -4.08
N ASP A 197 46.08 -20.74 -3.48
CA ASP A 197 45.13 -20.16 -2.52
C ASP A 197 43.81 -19.78 -3.21
N ALA A 198 43.85 -19.31 -4.46
CA ALA A 198 42.64 -19.11 -5.27
C ALA A 198 41.89 -20.44 -5.51
N LYS A 199 42.58 -21.53 -5.90
CA LYS A 199 41.95 -22.85 -6.11
C LYS A 199 41.41 -23.46 -4.81
N LYS A 200 42.07 -23.23 -3.67
CA LYS A 200 41.55 -23.62 -2.35
C LYS A 200 40.29 -22.86 -2.00
N SER A 201 40.25 -21.56 -2.28
CA SER A 201 39.05 -20.74 -2.08
C SER A 201 37.88 -21.23 -2.94
N ASP A 202 38.13 -21.54 -4.22
CA ASP A 202 37.10 -22.08 -5.12
C ASP A 202 36.56 -23.42 -4.61
N LEU A 203 37.43 -24.31 -4.10
CA LEU A 203 37.04 -25.57 -3.50
C LEU A 203 36.23 -25.36 -2.21
N ALA A 204 36.61 -24.41 -1.35
CA ALA A 204 35.86 -24.10 -0.13
C ALA A 204 34.45 -23.58 -0.44
N LYS A 205 34.30 -22.78 -1.50
CA LYS A 205 33.01 -22.26 -2.00
C LYS A 205 32.11 -23.34 -2.61
N ALA A 206 32.63 -24.54 -2.87
CA ALA A 206 31.81 -25.68 -3.31
C ALA A 206 30.92 -26.23 -2.19
N ILE A 207 31.22 -25.90 -0.93
CA ILE A 207 30.39 -26.22 0.23
C ILE A 207 29.54 -25.00 0.55
N ILE A 208 28.24 -25.08 0.27
CA ILE A 208 27.30 -24.00 0.51
C ILE A 208 26.89 -24.04 1.99
N ARG A 209 27.17 -22.95 2.71
CA ARG A 209 26.92 -22.81 4.15
C ARG A 209 25.91 -21.72 4.44
N SER A 210 25.23 -21.85 5.57
CA SER A 210 24.31 -20.83 6.07
C SER A 210 25.08 -19.59 6.54
N PRO A 211 24.76 -18.37 6.07
CA PRO A 211 25.34 -17.13 6.59
C PRO A 211 24.69 -16.65 7.89
N ILE A 212 23.52 -17.19 8.26
CA ILE A 212 22.76 -16.84 9.46
C ILE A 212 22.26 -18.09 10.18
N SER A 213 21.94 -17.97 11.47
CA SER A 213 21.15 -18.99 12.16
C SER A 213 19.67 -18.68 11.95
N GLY A 214 18.86 -19.66 11.56
CA GLY A 214 17.48 -19.41 11.17
C GLY A 214 16.74 -20.63 10.66
N ILE A 215 15.66 -20.42 9.93
CA ILE A 215 14.83 -21.46 9.31
C ILE A 215 14.90 -21.39 7.79
N VAL A 216 14.93 -22.56 7.14
CA VAL A 216 14.87 -22.68 5.69
C VAL A 216 13.45 -22.44 5.20
N LEU A 217 13.21 -21.30 4.53
CA LEU A 217 11.92 -20.98 3.93
C LEU A 217 11.72 -21.67 2.59
N ASN A 218 12.75 -21.66 1.75
CA ASN A 218 12.70 -22.22 0.41
C ASN A 218 14.00 -22.94 0.07
N ARG A 219 13.88 -24.03 -0.69
CA ARG A 219 14.95 -24.86 -1.25
C ARG A 219 14.65 -25.04 -2.73
N SER A 220 15.44 -24.41 -3.58
CA SER A 220 15.29 -24.40 -5.04
C SER A 220 16.31 -25.29 -5.76
N VAL A 221 16.81 -26.32 -5.07
CA VAL A 221 17.89 -27.18 -5.57
C VAL A 221 17.68 -28.64 -5.19
N GLU A 222 17.94 -29.53 -6.14
CA GLU A 222 17.87 -30.98 -5.93
C GLU A 222 19.23 -31.67 -6.15
N PRO A 223 19.53 -32.77 -5.43
CA PRO A 223 20.70 -33.60 -5.72
C PRO A 223 20.72 -34.07 -7.17
N GLY A 224 21.86 -33.94 -7.84
CA GLY A 224 22.04 -34.26 -9.26
C GLY A 224 21.77 -33.10 -10.22
N GLN A 225 21.23 -31.97 -9.75
CA GLN A 225 21.01 -30.78 -10.57
C GLN A 225 22.33 -30.05 -10.85
N THR A 226 22.55 -29.63 -12.10
CA THR A 226 23.69 -28.78 -12.46
C THR A 226 23.33 -27.31 -12.27
N VAL A 227 24.18 -26.60 -11.53
CA VAL A 227 24.07 -25.15 -11.27
C VAL A 227 25.22 -24.43 -11.93
N ALA A 228 24.91 -23.34 -12.64
CA ALA A 228 25.87 -22.51 -13.34
C ALA A 228 25.83 -21.09 -12.77
N ALA A 229 26.94 -20.64 -12.20
CA ALA A 229 27.09 -19.34 -11.56
C ALA A 229 27.69 -18.26 -12.49
N SER A 230 27.80 -18.54 -13.80
CA SER A 230 28.56 -17.69 -14.73
C SER A 230 27.84 -16.43 -15.21
N LEU A 231 26.51 -16.44 -15.27
CA LEU A 231 25.70 -15.32 -15.79
C LEU A 231 24.87 -14.63 -14.69
N GLN A 232 24.39 -15.40 -13.73
CA GLN A 232 23.63 -14.95 -12.57
C GLN A 232 23.88 -15.94 -11.43
N THR A 233 23.89 -15.46 -10.19
CA THR A 233 24.00 -16.31 -9.01
C THR A 233 22.63 -16.94 -8.74
N PRO A 234 22.43 -18.25 -9.01
CA PRO A 234 21.14 -18.87 -8.73
C PRO A 234 20.94 -18.94 -7.20
N VAL A 235 19.76 -18.54 -6.74
CA VAL A 235 19.36 -18.70 -5.33
C VAL A 235 19.01 -20.16 -5.10
N LEU A 236 19.75 -20.81 -4.20
CA LEU A 236 19.56 -22.22 -3.86
C LEU A 236 18.67 -22.36 -2.62
N PHE A 237 18.86 -21.48 -1.63
CA PHE A 237 18.09 -21.46 -0.39
C PHE A 237 17.68 -20.03 -0.05
N THR A 238 16.51 -19.89 0.57
CA THR A 238 16.08 -18.65 1.22
C THR A 238 15.92 -18.94 2.70
N LEU A 239 16.62 -18.18 3.54
CA LEU A 239 16.67 -18.35 4.99
C LEU A 239 16.04 -17.14 5.68
N ALA A 240 15.35 -17.38 6.78
CA ALA A 240 14.87 -16.33 7.68
C ALA A 240 15.49 -16.51 9.07
N GLU A 241 15.96 -15.43 9.69
CA GLU A 241 16.61 -15.49 11.01
C GLU A 241 15.63 -15.89 12.12
N ASP A 242 14.51 -15.18 12.22
CA ASP A 242 13.50 -15.39 13.26
C ASP A 242 12.10 -15.12 12.66
N LEU A 243 11.19 -16.08 12.84
CA LEU A 243 9.77 -15.94 12.45
C LEU A 243 8.90 -15.43 13.59
N GLY A 244 9.43 -15.38 14.83
CA GLY A 244 8.74 -14.81 15.98
C GLY A 244 8.58 -13.30 15.87
N LYS A 245 9.41 -12.63 15.07
CA LYS A 245 9.30 -11.22 14.74
C LYS A 245 9.13 -11.09 13.24
N MET A 246 8.06 -10.44 12.84
CA MET A 246 7.71 -10.26 11.43
C MET A 246 7.55 -8.77 11.15
N GLU A 247 7.72 -8.42 9.89
CA GLU A 247 7.40 -7.10 9.36
C GLU A 247 6.25 -7.25 8.39
N LEU A 248 5.30 -6.33 8.49
CA LEU A 248 4.21 -6.22 7.54
C LEU A 248 4.53 -5.06 6.60
N HIS A 249 4.73 -5.39 5.34
CA HIS A 249 5.03 -4.44 4.27
C HIS A 249 3.72 -4.10 3.57
N VAL A 250 3.15 -2.93 3.89
CA VAL A 250 1.90 -2.48 3.25
C VAL A 250 2.16 -1.36 2.27
N ASN A 251 1.39 -1.38 1.19
CA ASN A 251 1.38 -0.32 0.19
C ASN A 251 0.25 0.64 0.52
N VAL A 252 0.61 1.87 0.91
CA VAL A 252 -0.33 2.96 1.19
C VAL A 252 -0.47 3.83 -0.06
N ASP A 253 -1.69 4.19 -0.43
CA ASP A 253 -1.96 5.03 -1.60
C ASP A 253 -1.39 6.45 -1.46
N GLU A 254 -0.97 7.06 -2.58
CA GLU A 254 -0.44 8.44 -2.63
C GLU A 254 -1.40 9.48 -2.01
N ALA A 255 -2.71 9.25 -2.10
CA ALA A 255 -3.71 10.16 -1.55
C ALA A 255 -3.67 10.24 -0.02
N ASP A 256 -3.26 9.16 0.64
CA ASP A 256 -3.38 8.99 2.09
C ASP A 256 -2.03 9.01 2.83
N ILE A 257 -0.91 8.83 2.11
CA ILE A 257 0.44 8.78 2.70
C ILE A 257 0.80 10.03 3.53
N GLY A 258 0.26 11.20 3.18
CA GLY A 258 0.52 12.45 3.90
C GLY A 258 -0.03 12.47 5.34
N GLN A 259 -0.90 11.53 5.70
CA GLN A 259 -1.45 11.39 7.05
C GLN A 259 -0.74 10.30 7.88
N VAL A 260 0.03 9.43 7.21
CA VAL A 260 0.74 8.31 7.84
C VAL A 260 2.08 8.79 8.37
N HIS A 261 2.35 8.50 9.63
CA HIS A 261 3.56 8.91 10.33
C HIS A 261 4.13 7.76 11.16
N GLU A 262 5.44 7.78 11.36
CA GLU A 262 6.14 6.79 12.18
C GLU A 262 5.60 6.75 13.63
N GLY A 263 5.48 5.54 14.19
CA GLY A 263 4.99 5.31 15.56
C GLY A 263 3.48 5.18 15.72
N GLN A 264 2.68 5.49 14.68
CA GLN A 264 1.23 5.27 14.67
C GLN A 264 0.90 3.78 14.89
N SER A 265 -0.23 3.54 15.56
CA SER A 265 -0.76 2.19 15.79
C SER A 265 -1.60 1.75 14.60
N ALA A 266 -1.51 0.47 14.26
CA ALA A 266 -2.33 -0.15 13.23
C ALA A 266 -2.89 -1.48 13.74
N ILE A 267 -3.98 -1.91 13.12
CA ILE A 267 -4.54 -3.23 13.31
C ILE A 267 -4.59 -3.88 11.94
N PHE A 268 -4.14 -5.12 11.83
CA PHE A 268 -4.28 -5.85 10.58
C PHE A 268 -4.98 -7.19 10.78
N THR A 269 -5.54 -7.68 9.68
CA THR A 269 -6.12 -9.01 9.57
C THR A 269 -5.48 -9.73 8.40
N VAL A 270 -5.36 -11.04 8.50
CA VAL A 270 -4.90 -11.91 7.42
C VAL A 270 -6.04 -12.82 6.98
N ASP A 271 -6.06 -13.19 5.71
CA ASP A 271 -7.14 -14.01 5.15
C ASP A 271 -7.23 -15.40 5.82
N ALA A 272 -6.10 -15.90 6.33
CA ALA A 272 -6.05 -17.16 7.07
C ALA A 272 -6.75 -17.09 8.44
N TYR A 273 -6.89 -15.90 9.02
CA TYR A 273 -7.48 -15.66 10.34
C TYR A 273 -8.38 -14.42 10.35
N PRO A 274 -9.54 -14.45 9.65
CA PRO A 274 -10.39 -13.27 9.46
C PRO A 274 -10.99 -12.72 10.77
N ASP A 275 -11.22 -13.59 11.75
CA ASP A 275 -11.79 -13.19 13.05
C ASP A 275 -10.74 -12.65 14.04
N ARG A 276 -9.44 -12.78 13.73
CA ARG A 276 -8.35 -12.37 14.62
C ARG A 276 -7.73 -11.07 14.13
N ARG A 277 -7.70 -10.09 15.03
CA ARG A 277 -7.06 -8.79 14.81
C ARG A 277 -5.68 -8.80 15.46
N PHE A 278 -4.67 -8.45 14.68
CA PHE A 278 -3.29 -8.39 15.14
C PHE A 278 -2.86 -6.93 15.31
N PRO A 279 -2.35 -6.53 16.48
CA PRO A 279 -1.81 -5.20 16.67
C PRO A 279 -0.47 -5.07 15.94
N ALA A 280 -0.25 -3.92 15.32
CA ALA A 280 1.01 -3.57 14.68
C ALA A 280 1.34 -2.09 14.94
N ARG A 281 2.60 -1.73 14.70
CA ARG A 281 3.06 -0.34 14.82
C ARG A 281 3.94 0.02 13.64
N ILE A 282 3.76 1.21 13.09
CA ILE A 282 4.60 1.71 11.99
C ILE A 282 6.00 2.00 12.52
N ILE A 283 7.00 1.35 11.91
CA ILE A 283 8.42 1.62 12.14
C ILE A 283 8.87 2.75 11.21
N GLN A 284 8.58 2.60 9.92
CA GLN A 284 9.11 3.46 8.88
C GLN A 284 8.16 3.50 7.67
N THR A 285 8.08 4.67 7.05
CA THR A 285 7.45 4.84 5.73
C THR A 285 8.52 5.18 4.70
N ARG A 286 8.58 4.46 3.59
CA ARG A 286 9.57 4.70 2.54
C ARG A 286 9.18 5.94 1.73
N TYR A 287 10.16 6.79 1.43
CA TYR A 287 9.95 7.96 0.57
C TYR A 287 9.95 7.62 -0.92
N ALA A 288 10.52 6.48 -1.31
CA ALA A 288 10.52 6.03 -2.69
C ALA A 288 9.14 5.45 -3.05
N PRO A 289 8.48 5.95 -4.11
CA PRO A 289 7.21 5.39 -4.53
C PRO A 289 7.41 4.05 -5.26
N LEU A 290 6.44 3.17 -5.12
CA LEU A 290 6.24 2.00 -5.97
C LEU A 290 5.15 2.34 -6.98
N THR A 291 5.36 1.99 -8.25
CA THR A 291 4.35 2.18 -9.30
C THR A 291 4.01 0.85 -9.90
N GLU A 292 2.83 0.33 -9.54
CA GLU A 292 2.31 -0.94 -10.05
C GLU A 292 1.00 -0.66 -10.78
N ASN A 293 0.89 -1.10 -12.04
CA ASN A 293 -0.31 -0.88 -12.86
C ASN A 293 -0.77 0.60 -12.95
N ASN A 294 0.17 1.55 -13.00
CA ASN A 294 -0.06 3.00 -12.96
C ASN A 294 -0.72 3.53 -11.66
N VAL A 295 -0.71 2.74 -10.58
CA VAL A 295 -1.09 3.20 -9.24
C VAL A 295 0.19 3.47 -8.46
N VAL A 296 0.30 4.67 -7.89
CA VAL A 296 1.44 5.10 -7.08
C VAL A 296 1.14 4.81 -5.62
N THR A 297 1.97 3.99 -5.01
CA THR A 297 1.89 3.63 -3.59
C THR A 297 3.22 3.86 -2.89
N TYR A 298 3.18 3.98 -1.58
CA TYR A 298 4.35 4.11 -0.73
C TYR A 298 4.38 2.95 0.25
N GLU A 299 5.49 2.22 0.24
CA GLU A 299 5.69 1.08 1.12
C GLU A 299 5.90 1.56 2.56
N THR A 300 5.10 1.03 3.49
CA THR A 300 5.17 1.32 4.91
C THR A 300 5.42 0.02 5.67
N LEU A 301 6.42 0.04 6.55
CA LEU A 301 6.86 -1.10 7.33
C LEU A 301 6.23 -1.03 8.72
N LEU A 302 5.54 -2.10 9.10
CA LEU A 302 4.93 -2.26 10.41
C LEU A 302 5.56 -3.43 11.15
N THR A 303 5.92 -3.23 12.41
CA THR A 303 6.39 -4.34 13.26
C THR A 303 5.22 -5.19 13.74
N VAL A 304 5.40 -6.50 13.68
CA VAL A 304 4.42 -7.50 14.07
C VAL A 304 5.07 -8.52 15.00
N ASP A 305 4.44 -8.74 16.15
CA ASP A 305 4.80 -9.83 17.05
C ASP A 305 4.11 -11.13 16.60
N ASN A 306 4.91 -12.15 16.30
CA ASN A 306 4.48 -13.47 15.89
C ASN A 306 5.03 -14.54 16.85
N SER A 307 5.07 -14.25 18.15
CA SER A 307 5.50 -15.21 19.18
C SER A 307 4.77 -16.56 19.14
N GLU A 308 3.53 -16.59 18.64
CA GLU A 308 2.72 -17.81 18.50
C GLU A 308 3.01 -18.60 17.20
N LEU A 309 3.86 -18.07 16.31
CA LEU A 309 4.22 -18.68 15.01
C LEU A 309 3.01 -19.04 14.12
N LEU A 310 1.92 -18.28 14.25
CA LEU A 310 0.70 -18.46 13.45
C LEU A 310 0.84 -17.82 12.08
N LEU A 311 1.54 -16.68 12.03
CA LEU A 311 1.76 -15.92 10.83
C LEU A 311 2.94 -16.52 10.07
N ARG A 312 2.81 -16.63 8.75
CA ARG A 312 3.86 -17.16 7.87
C ARG A 312 4.28 -16.08 6.86
N PRO A 313 5.55 -16.08 6.44
CA PRO A 313 6.00 -15.23 5.34
C PRO A 313 5.15 -15.42 4.08
N GLY A 314 4.88 -14.32 3.38
CA GLY A 314 4.06 -14.29 2.16
C GLY A 314 2.55 -14.27 2.39
N MET A 315 2.05 -14.26 3.63
CA MET A 315 0.62 -14.04 3.89
C MET A 315 0.20 -12.63 3.49
N THR A 316 -0.89 -12.52 2.74
CA THR A 316 -1.53 -11.24 2.45
C THR A 316 -2.27 -10.72 3.68
N ALA A 317 -2.09 -9.45 3.97
CA ALA A 317 -2.76 -8.76 5.07
C ALA A 317 -3.42 -7.47 4.60
N SER A 318 -4.52 -7.14 5.26
CA SER A 318 -5.17 -5.83 5.18
C SER A 318 -4.94 -5.11 6.50
N ALA A 319 -4.25 -3.98 6.47
CA ALA A 319 -3.97 -3.14 7.62
C ALA A 319 -4.88 -1.91 7.65
N GLU A 320 -5.40 -1.61 8.82
CA GLU A 320 -6.07 -0.37 9.18
C GLU A 320 -5.13 0.46 10.05
N ILE A 321 -4.53 1.50 9.47
CA ILE A 321 -3.62 2.42 10.15
C ILE A 321 -4.45 3.51 10.82
N ILE A 322 -4.28 3.69 12.12
CA ILE A 322 -4.97 4.74 12.87
C ILE A 322 -4.17 6.04 12.73
N VAL A 323 -4.64 6.93 11.85
CA VAL A 323 -3.95 8.21 11.58
C VAL A 323 -4.32 9.29 12.59
N GLN A 324 -5.58 9.30 13.05
CA GLN A 324 -6.05 10.30 14.01
C GLN A 324 -7.21 9.77 14.85
N THR A 325 -7.19 10.11 16.14
CA THR A 325 -8.25 9.79 17.10
C THR A 325 -8.72 11.07 17.78
N LEU A 326 -10.00 11.39 17.65
CA LEU A 326 -10.65 12.53 18.30
C LEU A 326 -11.62 12.02 19.37
N LYS A 327 -11.39 12.32 20.64
CA LYS A 327 -12.13 11.70 21.76
C LYS A 327 -13.45 12.39 22.15
N ASP A 328 -13.73 13.57 21.62
CA ASP A 328 -14.96 14.34 21.95
C ASP A 328 -15.50 15.07 20.71
N ALA A 329 -15.74 14.35 19.63
CA ALA A 329 -16.22 14.91 18.37
C ALA A 329 -17.75 14.87 18.28
N LEU A 330 -18.37 15.94 17.76
CA LEU A 330 -19.77 15.93 17.34
C LEU A 330 -19.86 15.16 16.02
N LEU A 331 -20.47 13.98 16.06
CA LEU A 331 -20.55 13.05 14.95
C LEU A 331 -21.90 13.17 14.24
N VAL A 332 -21.82 13.28 12.93
CA VAL A 332 -22.99 13.23 12.05
C VAL A 332 -22.80 12.16 10.99
N PRO A 333 -23.80 11.30 10.74
CA PRO A 333 -23.78 10.39 9.61
C PRO A 333 -23.59 11.14 8.30
N ASN A 334 -22.68 10.64 7.45
CA ASN A 334 -22.36 11.28 6.17
C ASN A 334 -23.59 11.41 5.24
N ALA A 335 -24.58 10.53 5.40
CA ALA A 335 -25.87 10.62 4.71
C ALA A 335 -26.59 11.97 4.93
N ALA A 336 -26.50 12.54 6.13
CA ALA A 336 -27.13 13.83 6.44
C ALA A 336 -26.46 15.03 5.75
N LEU A 337 -25.16 14.93 5.46
CA LEU A 337 -24.42 15.98 4.74
C LEU A 337 -24.78 16.03 3.25
N ARG A 338 -25.25 14.91 2.69
CA ARG A 338 -25.64 14.78 1.28
C ARG A 338 -27.13 15.00 1.05
N PHE A 339 -27.92 14.98 2.11
CA PHE A 339 -29.37 15.13 2.03
C PHE A 339 -29.75 16.54 1.57
N THR A 340 -30.48 16.62 0.46
CA THR A 340 -31.15 17.85 0.01
C THR A 340 -32.64 17.59 -0.04
N PRO A 341 -33.47 18.34 0.71
CA PRO A 341 -34.92 18.14 0.67
C PRO A 341 -35.46 18.42 -0.75
N PRO A 342 -36.50 17.70 -1.19
CA PRO A 342 -37.10 17.91 -2.51
C PRO A 342 -37.62 19.35 -2.68
N ASP A 343 -37.46 19.92 -3.87
CA ASP A 343 -37.73 21.33 -4.23
C ASP A 343 -39.12 21.87 -3.82
N SER A 344 -40.08 20.98 -3.55
CA SER A 344 -41.42 21.34 -3.06
C SER A 344 -41.46 21.81 -1.60
N LEU A 345 -40.41 21.56 -0.80
CA LEU A 345 -40.28 22.05 0.58
C LEU A 345 -39.16 23.08 0.77
N GLY A 346 -38.20 23.17 -0.15
CA GLY A 346 -37.08 24.11 -0.08
C GLY A 346 -37.39 25.54 -0.51
N LYS A 347 -38.58 25.81 -1.05
CA LYS A 347 -39.03 27.18 -1.40
C LYS A 347 -39.87 27.77 -0.29
N THR A 348 -39.25 28.12 0.83
CA THR A 348 -39.75 29.22 1.65
C THR A 348 -38.62 30.23 1.86
N ALA A 349 -38.87 31.44 1.36
CA ALA A 349 -38.08 32.66 1.52
C ALA A 349 -36.70 32.72 0.83
N ALA A 350 -36.68 32.91 -0.49
CA ALA A 350 -35.85 33.92 -1.18
C ALA A 350 -35.66 33.59 -2.68
N ASP A 351 -36.70 33.77 -3.51
CA ASP A 351 -36.50 34.22 -4.92
C ASP A 351 -37.86 34.60 -5.52
N ASP A 352 -38.39 35.75 -5.10
CA ASP A 352 -39.51 36.40 -5.81
C ASP A 352 -38.93 37.42 -6.78
N GLY A 353 -39.12 37.13 -8.07
CA GLY A 353 -39.07 38.14 -9.12
C GLY A 353 -37.97 37.94 -10.15
N LYS A 354 -38.25 37.14 -11.18
CA LYS A 354 -38.33 37.64 -12.58
C LYS A 354 -38.75 36.53 -13.54
N SER A 355 -39.99 36.65 -13.99
CA SER A 355 -40.52 36.03 -15.20
C SER A 355 -39.56 36.22 -16.38
N LYS A 356 -39.02 35.12 -16.94
CA LYS A 356 -38.43 35.13 -18.28
C LYS A 356 -39.38 34.45 -19.25
N GLY A 357 -39.78 35.24 -20.24
CA GLY A 357 -40.82 34.95 -21.21
C GLY A 357 -40.40 33.99 -22.32
N PHE A 358 -41.45 33.36 -22.82
CA PHE A 358 -41.53 32.46 -23.96
C PHE A 358 -41.33 33.17 -25.32
N ILE A 359 -40.21 33.87 -25.55
CA ILE A 359 -40.03 34.64 -26.82
C ILE A 359 -38.71 34.39 -27.56
N ASN A 360 -37.91 33.39 -27.20
CA ASN A 360 -36.68 33.08 -27.95
C ASN A 360 -36.71 31.70 -28.62
N ALA A 361 -37.83 31.37 -29.24
CA ALA A 361 -38.02 30.17 -30.06
C ALA A 361 -38.40 30.53 -31.50
N LEU A 362 -37.69 31.44 -32.15
CA LEU A 362 -37.76 31.57 -33.62
C LEU A 362 -36.61 32.42 -34.19
N MET A 363 -35.39 31.88 -34.28
CA MET A 363 -34.44 32.27 -35.35
C MET A 363 -33.26 31.30 -35.44
N PRO A 364 -32.92 30.77 -36.63
CA PRO A 364 -31.69 30.00 -36.85
C PRO A 364 -30.57 30.91 -37.38
N GLY A 365 -29.41 30.93 -36.71
CA GLY A 365 -28.21 31.67 -37.14
C GLY A 365 -26.91 31.02 -36.61
N PRO A 366 -25.77 31.16 -37.33
CA PRO A 366 -24.72 30.13 -37.38
C PRO A 366 -23.73 30.11 -36.21
N ARG A 367 -23.16 28.93 -36.00
CA ARG A 367 -22.17 28.56 -34.96
C ARG A 367 -20.92 29.45 -35.01
N ARG A 368 -20.56 30.03 -33.86
CA ARG A 368 -19.19 30.52 -33.58
C ARG A 368 -18.63 29.76 -32.38
N PHE A 369 -17.55 29.01 -32.62
CA PHE A 369 -16.67 28.50 -31.57
C PHE A 369 -15.99 29.69 -30.89
N SER A 370 -16.23 29.88 -29.59
CA SER A 370 -15.40 30.73 -28.74
C SER A 370 -14.91 29.91 -27.54
N ARG A 371 -13.59 29.87 -27.42
CA ARG A 371 -12.81 29.11 -26.45
C ARG A 371 -12.87 29.86 -25.12
N GLY A 372 -13.78 29.44 -24.23
CA GLY A 372 -13.96 29.98 -22.89
C GLY A 372 -13.10 29.25 -21.86
N LYS A 373 -12.04 29.92 -21.43
CA LYS A 373 -11.16 29.65 -20.29
C LYS A 373 -11.98 29.27 -19.04
N LYS A 374 -11.77 28.08 -18.48
CA LYS A 374 -12.28 27.71 -17.14
C LYS A 374 -11.52 28.54 -16.09
N PRO A 375 -12.17 29.27 -15.17
CA PRO A 375 -11.47 29.81 -14.02
C PRO A 375 -11.19 28.70 -13.02
N ASP A 376 -10.00 28.77 -12.44
CA ASP A 376 -9.50 27.96 -11.35
C ASP A 376 -10.51 27.81 -10.20
N ALA A 377 -10.52 26.61 -9.65
CA ALA A 377 -11.16 26.28 -8.38
C ALA A 377 -10.44 27.02 -7.24
N SER A 378 -10.87 28.25 -6.98
CA SER A 378 -10.62 28.93 -5.72
C SER A 378 -11.30 28.15 -4.60
N LYS A 379 -10.51 27.70 -3.61
CA LYS A 379 -10.96 27.28 -2.27
C LYS A 379 -12.00 28.29 -1.76
N SER A 380 -13.27 27.96 -1.89
CA SER A 380 -14.34 28.57 -1.11
C SER A 380 -14.59 27.63 0.05
N ASP A 381 -14.57 28.16 1.26
CA ASP A 381 -15.18 27.51 2.43
C ASP A 381 -16.62 27.14 2.05
N LYS A 382 -16.80 25.90 1.58
CA LYS A 382 -18.12 25.34 1.36
C LYS A 382 -18.69 25.05 2.74
N LYS A 383 -19.34 26.05 3.32
CA LYS A 383 -20.24 25.83 4.46
C LYS A 383 -21.27 24.80 4.03
N THR A 384 -21.17 23.60 4.60
CA THR A 384 -22.07 22.50 4.28
C THR A 384 -23.35 22.72 5.07
N LEU A 385 -24.50 22.56 4.42
CA LEU A 385 -25.80 22.79 5.05
C LEU A 385 -26.35 21.45 5.54
N ILE A 386 -26.65 21.36 6.83
CA ILE A 386 -27.35 20.22 7.43
C ILE A 386 -28.79 20.61 7.71
N TRP A 387 -29.70 19.70 7.41
CA TRP A 387 -31.11 19.91 7.67
C TRP A 387 -31.50 19.26 9.00
N THR A 388 -32.05 20.06 9.90
CA THR A 388 -32.61 19.63 11.19
C THR A 388 -34.13 19.69 11.13
N LEU A 389 -34.82 18.87 11.93
CA LEU A 389 -36.28 18.89 12.03
C LEU A 389 -36.70 19.78 13.21
N GLU A 390 -37.18 20.99 12.93
CA GLU A 390 -37.84 21.85 13.92
C GLU A 390 -39.34 21.95 13.59
N ASN A 391 -40.22 21.51 14.49
CA ASN A 391 -41.69 21.57 14.32
C ASN A 391 -42.24 20.91 13.02
N GLY A 392 -41.62 19.81 12.59
CA GLY A 392 -42.06 19.06 11.40
C GLY A 392 -41.57 19.63 10.05
N ASN A 393 -40.86 20.77 10.06
CA ASN A 393 -40.30 21.39 8.85
C ASN A 393 -38.77 21.31 8.84
N PRO A 394 -38.15 21.08 7.67
CA PRO A 394 -36.69 21.05 7.54
C PRO A 394 -36.09 22.46 7.65
N LYS A 395 -35.16 22.65 8.59
CA LYS A 395 -34.41 23.90 8.79
C LYS A 395 -32.93 23.67 8.51
N SER A 396 -32.33 24.50 7.66
CA SER A 396 -30.91 24.42 7.35
C SER A 396 -30.05 25.07 8.44
N VAL A 397 -28.99 24.37 8.83
CA VAL A 397 -27.94 24.81 9.74
C VAL A 397 -26.63 24.74 8.98
N ALA A 398 -25.92 25.86 8.89
CA ALA A 398 -24.61 25.90 8.24
C ALA A 398 -23.55 25.37 9.20
N VAL A 399 -22.75 24.42 8.74
CA VAL A 399 -21.72 23.76 9.54
C VAL A 399 -20.39 23.69 8.81
N GLU A 400 -19.31 23.62 9.58
CA GLU A 400 -17.97 23.31 9.07
C GLU A 400 -17.70 21.82 9.29
N THR A 401 -17.38 21.13 8.20
CA THR A 401 -17.06 19.70 8.23
C THR A 401 -15.59 19.52 8.58
N GLY A 402 -15.32 18.67 9.58
CA GLY A 402 -14.00 18.22 9.98
C GLY A 402 -13.63 16.89 9.33
N LEU A 403 -12.94 16.05 10.09
CA LEU A 403 -12.49 14.74 9.63
C LEU A 403 -13.66 13.77 9.43
N THR A 404 -13.48 12.76 8.59
CA THR A 404 -14.49 11.72 8.36
C THR A 404 -13.85 10.33 8.39
N ASN A 405 -14.58 9.35 8.90
CA ASN A 405 -14.23 7.93 8.84
C ASN A 405 -15.09 7.17 7.80
N GLY A 406 -15.66 7.90 6.82
CA GLY A 406 -16.53 7.36 5.78
C GLY A 406 -17.99 7.21 6.21
N THR A 407 -18.24 6.80 7.46
CA THR A 407 -19.60 6.62 8.01
C THR A 407 -20.09 7.88 8.74
N PHE A 408 -19.22 8.45 9.57
CA PHE A 408 -19.45 9.65 10.35
C PHE A 408 -18.45 10.74 9.97
N THR A 409 -18.89 11.98 10.11
CA THR A 409 -18.07 13.17 9.90
C THR A 409 -18.12 14.03 11.15
N GLU A 410 -16.97 14.49 11.62
CA GLU A 410 -16.84 15.48 12.67
C GLU A 410 -17.44 16.80 12.18
N ILE A 411 -18.21 17.45 13.05
CA ILE A 411 -18.73 18.78 12.78
C ILE A 411 -18.22 19.79 13.78
N LYS A 412 -17.76 20.92 13.24
CA LYS A 412 -17.37 22.10 14.00
C LYS A 412 -18.44 23.17 13.77
N GLY A 413 -19.19 23.50 14.82
CA GLY A 413 -20.27 24.49 14.76
C GLY A 413 -20.96 24.65 16.10
N LYS A 414 -21.26 25.88 16.51
CA LYS A 414 -21.91 26.18 17.81
C LYS A 414 -23.41 25.90 17.82
N ASP A 415 -24.00 25.66 16.65
CA ASP A 415 -25.44 25.59 16.44
C ASP A 415 -26.01 24.16 16.53
N LEU A 416 -25.14 23.15 16.67
CA LEU A 416 -25.54 21.75 16.86
C LEU A 416 -25.21 21.27 18.27
N LYS A 417 -26.19 20.63 18.91
CA LYS A 417 -26.06 19.99 20.23
C LYS A 417 -26.20 18.47 20.10
N PRO A 418 -25.54 17.70 20.99
CA PRO A 418 -25.80 16.27 21.09
C PRO A 418 -27.29 15.99 21.28
N GLY A 419 -27.82 14.98 20.58
CA GLY A 419 -29.23 14.57 20.59
C GLY A 419 -30.14 15.30 19.60
N MET A 420 -29.63 16.27 18.83
CA MET A 420 -30.44 16.90 17.78
C MET A 420 -30.74 15.92 16.64
N LYS A 421 -31.99 15.93 16.15
CA LYS A 421 -32.42 15.10 15.02
C LYS A 421 -32.10 15.78 13.69
N ILE A 422 -31.23 15.15 12.92
CA ILE A 422 -30.80 15.56 11.59
C ILE A 422 -31.42 14.66 10.53
N LEU A 423 -31.72 15.23 9.38
CA LEU A 423 -32.40 14.56 8.28
C LEU A 423 -31.39 13.80 7.42
N THR A 424 -31.63 12.52 7.18
CA THR A 424 -30.74 11.65 6.39
C THR A 424 -31.35 11.19 5.08
N ASP A 425 -32.68 11.04 5.01
CA ASP A 425 -33.37 10.50 3.84
C ASP A 425 -34.86 10.90 3.84
N THR A 426 -35.50 10.86 2.67
CA THR A 426 -36.95 11.04 2.50
C THR A 426 -37.59 9.75 2.00
N ILE A 427 -38.49 9.18 2.79
CA ILE A 427 -39.39 8.13 2.35
C ILE A 427 -40.58 8.81 1.68
N LYS A 428 -40.66 8.66 0.35
CA LYS A 428 -41.84 9.05 -0.42
C LYS A 428 -42.87 7.93 -0.31
N ASP A 429 -43.99 8.19 0.35
CA ASP A 429 -45.10 7.24 0.34
C ASP A 429 -45.61 7.09 -1.10
N LYS A 430 -45.37 5.91 -1.66
CA LYS A 430 -45.79 5.55 -3.02
C LYS A 430 -47.27 5.17 -2.91
N LYS A 431 -48.14 6.17 -3.10
CA LYS A 431 -49.58 5.97 -3.16
C LYS A 431 -50.00 5.18 -4.39
#